data_AF-A0A084TKQ0-F1
#
_entry.id   AF-A0A084TKQ0-F1
#
_cell.length_a   1.000
_cell.length_b   1.000
_cell.length_c   1.000
_cell.angle_alpha   90.00
_cell.angle_beta   90.00
_cell.angle_gamma   90.00
#
_symmetry.space_group_name_H-M   'P 1'
#
loop_
_entity.id
_entity.type
_entity.pdbx_description
1 polymer ?
#
loop_
_entity_poly.entity_id
_entity_poly.type
_entity_poly.pdbx_seq_one_letter_code
_entity_poly.pdbx_strand_id
1 'polypeptide(L)'
;MNKLYVIFLFLISLYSSYSQHSNLKHQVYFETDKFDVNETEYSRLLAFLYDIENLDIEKVSIYGFTDDRGSDDYNLILSQQRADAIKTVFSNNEFDESVITNVDGKGEVLLKVVKQEDIHKVRGLNRKVEIIVQPFNPPRKLEAPKEKLTTEEKLKGKLKAGDRIKLENILFKTGYSILLPESIKTLEDISNILVERKDVYFTIQGHVCCTMGSRDAIDRKTKKRNLSVARAKYIYDYMAKKGVSKRRMKFVGMRRNFPLGGEPKFDRRVEILVTYAEDKD
;
A
#
# COMPACT_ATOMS: atom_id res chain seq x y z
N MET A 1 66.55 6.63 -7.04
CA MET A 1 65.58 5.53 -7.27
C MET A 1 64.40 5.50 -6.29
N ASN A 2 64.39 6.24 -5.18
CA ASN A 2 63.33 6.11 -4.16
C ASN A 2 62.12 7.04 -4.30
N LYS A 3 62.15 8.03 -5.21
CA LYS A 3 61.01 8.95 -5.44
C LYS A 3 59.96 8.43 -6.44
N LEU A 4 60.31 7.43 -7.26
CA LEU A 4 59.39 6.88 -8.27
C LEU A 4 58.43 5.83 -7.67
N TYR A 5 58.85 5.12 -6.63
CA TYR A 5 58.01 4.11 -5.93
C TYR A 5 56.90 4.75 -5.08
N VAL A 6 57.12 5.95 -4.55
CA VAL A 6 56.10 6.66 -3.74
C VAL A 6 54.93 7.14 -4.61
N ILE A 7 55.19 7.44 -5.89
CA ILE A 7 54.14 7.84 -6.84
C ILE A 7 53.33 6.62 -7.30
N PHE A 8 53.95 5.44 -7.42
CA PHE A 8 53.24 4.20 -7.79
C PHE A 8 52.33 3.67 -6.67
N LEU A 9 52.70 3.89 -5.40
CA LEU A 9 51.87 3.53 -4.23
C LEU A 9 50.66 4.46 -4.03
N PHE A 10 50.66 5.66 -4.61
CA PHE A 10 49.55 6.61 -4.52
C PHE A 10 48.51 6.43 -5.65
N LEU A 11 48.84 5.68 -6.71
CA LEU A 11 47.96 5.42 -7.85
C LEU A 11 47.12 4.13 -7.70
N ILE A 12 47.46 3.25 -6.75
CA ILE A 12 46.72 2.01 -6.49
C ILE A 12 45.61 2.21 -5.43
N SER A 13 45.66 3.27 -4.63
CA SER A 13 44.65 3.55 -3.60
C SER A 13 43.36 4.23 -4.12
N LEU A 14 43.25 4.53 -5.42
CA LEU A 14 42.08 5.19 -6.02
C LEU A 14 41.08 4.24 -6.71
N TYR A 15 41.31 2.93 -6.69
CA TYR A 15 40.44 1.95 -7.36
C TYR A 15 39.90 0.88 -6.41
N SER A 16 39.19 1.27 -5.36
CA SER A 16 38.37 0.33 -4.56
C SER A 16 37.24 1.03 -3.80
N SER A 17 36.52 1.94 -4.45
CA SER A 17 35.17 2.31 -3.97
C SER A 17 34.15 1.36 -4.61
N TYR A 18 34.17 0.09 -4.22
CA TYR A 18 33.00 -0.75 -4.39
C TYR A 18 31.93 -0.19 -3.46
N SER A 19 31.02 0.63 -4.00
CA SER A 19 29.78 0.93 -3.30
C SER A 19 28.97 -0.36 -3.23
N GLN A 20 29.17 -1.16 -2.18
CA GLN A 20 28.21 -2.18 -1.79
C GLN A 20 27.01 -1.44 -1.21
N HIS A 21 26.10 -1.01 -2.07
CA HIS A 21 24.76 -0.68 -1.61
C HIS A 21 24.13 -1.98 -1.11
N SER A 22 24.05 -2.10 0.22
CA SER A 22 23.60 -3.28 0.92
C SER A 22 22.08 -3.35 0.93
N ASN A 23 21.54 -4.56 0.77
CA ASN A 23 20.13 -4.81 1.00
C ASN A 23 19.72 -4.29 2.39
N LEU A 24 18.62 -3.55 2.46
CA LEU A 24 18.05 -3.12 3.73
C LEU A 24 17.36 -4.32 4.38
N LYS A 25 17.68 -4.57 5.65
CA LYS A 25 17.14 -5.69 6.40
C LYS A 25 16.37 -5.21 7.62
N HIS A 26 15.21 -5.79 7.83
CA HIS A 26 14.44 -5.62 9.06
C HIS A 26 14.04 -6.98 9.61
N GLN A 27 13.99 -7.09 10.93
CA GLN A 27 13.62 -8.32 11.63
C GLN A 27 12.44 -8.04 12.54
N VAL A 28 11.43 -8.88 12.44
CA VAL A 28 10.24 -8.84 13.30
C VAL A 28 10.23 -10.10 14.15
N TYR A 29 10.17 -9.94 15.47
CA TYR A 29 10.23 -11.05 16.42
C TYR A 29 8.85 -11.52 16.88
N PHE A 30 8.74 -12.81 17.18
CA PHE A 30 7.48 -13.45 17.57
C PHE A 30 7.60 -14.20 18.88
N GLU A 31 6.48 -14.22 19.60
CA GLU A 31 6.34 -15.06 20.78
C GLU A 31 6.31 -16.55 20.43
N THR A 32 6.52 -17.39 21.43
CA THR A 32 6.41 -18.85 21.25
C THR A 32 4.99 -19.18 20.78
N ASP A 33 4.89 -20.05 19.77
CA ASP A 33 3.62 -20.57 19.25
C ASP A 33 2.67 -19.53 18.63
N LYS A 34 3.19 -18.34 18.31
CA LYS A 34 2.41 -17.23 17.78
C LYS A 34 2.87 -16.75 16.42
N PHE A 35 1.92 -16.27 15.62
CA PHE A 35 2.16 -15.59 14.34
C PHE A 35 1.52 -14.20 14.28
N ASP A 36 0.80 -13.79 15.33
CA ASP A 36 0.38 -12.40 15.52
C ASP A 36 1.59 -11.51 15.83
N VAL A 37 1.67 -10.37 15.13
CA VAL A 37 2.69 -9.35 15.38
C VAL A 37 2.24 -8.54 16.59
N ASN A 38 3.04 -8.54 17.66
CA ASN A 38 2.75 -7.76 18.86
C ASN A 38 2.84 -6.24 18.59
N GLU A 39 2.27 -5.41 19.45
CA GLU A 39 2.16 -3.96 19.24
C GLU A 39 3.52 -3.25 19.08
N THR A 40 4.54 -3.69 19.84
CA THR A 40 5.89 -3.13 19.79
C THR A 40 6.54 -3.41 18.43
N GLU A 41 6.51 -4.66 17.99
CA GLU A 41 7.07 -5.10 16.72
C GLU A 41 6.28 -4.55 15.54
N TYR A 42 4.96 -4.40 15.68
CA TYR A 42 4.12 -3.74 14.69
C TYR A 42 4.54 -2.28 14.50
N SER A 43 4.75 -1.54 15.59
CA SER A 43 5.20 -0.14 15.53
C SER A 43 6.58 0.02 14.89
N ARG A 44 7.52 -0.90 15.19
CA ARG A 44 8.86 -0.93 14.58
C ARG A 44 8.81 -1.25 13.09
N LEU A 45 7.93 -2.16 12.70
CA LEU A 45 7.69 -2.50 11.31
C LEU A 45 7.12 -1.30 10.54
N LEU A 46 6.17 -0.56 11.10
CA LEU A 46 5.64 0.66 10.48
C LEU A 46 6.73 1.72 10.25
N ALA A 47 7.62 1.93 11.23
CA ALA A 47 8.75 2.85 11.07
C ALA A 47 9.67 2.40 9.92
N PHE A 48 9.97 1.10 9.82
CA PHE A 48 10.76 0.57 8.71
C PHE A 48 10.07 0.74 7.35
N LEU A 49 8.75 0.53 7.28
CA LEU A 49 7.98 0.77 6.06
C LEU A 49 8.06 2.23 5.61
N TYR A 50 7.96 3.17 6.55
CA TYR A 50 8.12 4.60 6.24
C TYR A 50 9.51 4.92 5.67
N ASP A 51 10.57 4.33 6.23
CA ASP A 51 11.95 4.58 5.78
C ASP A 51 12.20 4.09 4.34
N ILE A 52 11.50 3.05 3.89
CA ILE A 52 11.67 2.47 2.55
C ILE A 52 10.65 2.96 1.52
N GLU A 53 9.65 3.76 1.91
CA GLU A 53 8.55 4.21 1.05
C GLU A 53 9.03 4.96 -0.20
N ASN A 54 10.08 5.76 -0.06
CA ASN A 54 10.62 6.60 -1.13
C ASN A 54 11.76 5.95 -1.93
N LEU A 55 12.03 4.65 -1.71
CA LEU A 55 13.09 3.93 -2.43
C LEU A 55 12.55 3.34 -3.75
N ASP A 56 13.36 3.36 -4.81
CA ASP A 56 13.09 2.59 -6.04
C ASP A 56 13.40 1.12 -5.76
N ILE A 57 12.44 0.41 -5.18
CA ILE A 57 12.58 -0.99 -4.76
C ILE A 57 12.51 -1.90 -5.99
N GLU A 58 13.54 -2.72 -6.18
CA GLU A 58 13.56 -3.82 -7.15
C GLU A 58 12.84 -5.04 -6.63
N LYS A 59 13.11 -5.39 -5.37
CA LYS A 59 12.69 -6.65 -4.79
C LYS A 59 12.56 -6.58 -3.28
N VAL A 60 11.46 -7.12 -2.76
CA VAL A 60 11.24 -7.40 -1.34
C VAL A 60 11.11 -8.91 -1.15
N SER A 61 11.83 -9.45 -0.19
CA SER A 61 11.75 -10.84 0.23
C SER A 61 11.41 -10.94 1.72
N ILE A 62 10.44 -11.79 2.05
CA ILE A 62 9.95 -12.01 3.41
C ILE A 62 10.17 -13.49 3.76
N TYR A 63 10.97 -13.74 4.79
CA TYR A 63 11.32 -15.10 5.23
C TYR A 63 11.00 -15.32 6.69
N GLY A 64 10.08 -16.24 6.98
CA GLY A 64 9.71 -16.59 8.35
C GLY A 64 10.53 -17.74 8.90
N PHE A 65 10.78 -17.71 10.21
CA PHE A 65 11.55 -18.72 10.93
C PHE A 65 10.91 -19.05 12.29
N THR A 66 11.18 -20.26 12.78
CA THR A 66 10.87 -20.70 14.15
C THR A 66 12.15 -21.04 14.94
N ASP A 67 12.00 -21.25 16.25
CA ASP A 67 13.05 -21.87 17.04
C ASP A 67 13.10 -23.39 16.81
N ASP A 68 14.07 -24.07 17.42
CA ASP A 68 14.38 -25.51 17.31
C ASP A 68 13.38 -26.44 18.02
N ARG A 69 12.20 -25.94 18.42
CA ARG A 69 11.20 -26.73 19.15
C ARG A 69 9.98 -26.95 18.27
N GLY A 70 9.40 -28.14 18.37
CA GLY A 70 8.27 -28.57 17.54
C GLY A 70 8.71 -29.62 16.52
N SER A 71 7.77 -30.11 15.72
CA SER A 71 8.11 -30.92 14.55
C SER A 71 8.44 -30.03 13.35
N ASP A 72 9.24 -30.54 12.42
CA ASP A 72 9.61 -29.84 11.19
C ASP A 72 8.38 -29.36 10.41
N ASP A 73 7.38 -30.23 10.25
CA ASP A 73 6.12 -29.89 9.56
C ASP A 73 5.37 -28.75 10.25
N TYR A 74 5.32 -28.79 11.59
CA TYR A 74 4.69 -27.74 12.38
C TYR A 74 5.42 -26.40 12.23
N ASN A 75 6.75 -26.44 12.34
CA ASN A 75 7.62 -25.29 12.24
C ASN A 75 7.58 -24.67 10.84
N LEU A 76 7.47 -25.48 9.80
CA LEU A 76 7.29 -25.01 8.44
C LEU A 76 5.98 -24.24 8.28
N ILE A 77 4.86 -24.79 8.77
CA ILE A 77 3.55 -24.12 8.72
C ILE A 77 3.58 -22.81 9.53
N LEU A 78 4.07 -22.84 10.77
CA LEU A 78 4.10 -21.65 11.64
C LEU A 78 5.00 -20.54 11.07
N SER A 79 6.16 -20.91 10.51
CA SER A 79 7.05 -19.95 9.86
C SER A 79 6.40 -19.29 8.63
N GLN A 80 5.61 -20.04 7.85
CA GLN A 80 4.86 -19.49 6.72
C GLN A 80 3.77 -18.52 7.19
N GLN A 81 2.99 -18.89 8.22
CA GLN A 81 1.96 -18.02 8.79
C GLN A 81 2.54 -16.68 9.29
N ARG A 82 3.75 -16.70 9.86
CA ARG A 82 4.46 -15.47 10.24
C ARG A 82 4.84 -14.62 9.03
N ALA A 83 5.39 -15.23 7.98
CA ALA A 83 5.72 -14.52 6.74
C ALA A 83 4.47 -13.88 6.11
N ASP A 84 3.35 -14.60 6.08
CA ASP A 84 2.06 -14.12 5.56
C ASP A 84 1.47 -12.99 6.41
N ALA A 85 1.66 -13.05 7.74
CA ALA A 85 1.26 -11.97 8.65
C ALA A 85 2.01 -10.68 8.30
N ILE A 86 3.34 -10.75 8.06
CA ILE A 86 4.13 -9.59 7.63
C ILE A 86 3.69 -9.09 6.26
N LYS A 87 3.47 -9.99 5.28
CA LYS A 87 2.92 -9.60 3.97
C LYS A 87 1.59 -8.85 4.11
N THR A 88 0.74 -9.28 5.03
CA THR A 88 -0.54 -8.61 5.32
C THR A 88 -0.33 -7.21 5.89
N VAL A 89 0.69 -7.00 6.74
CA VAL A 89 1.04 -5.66 7.22
C VAL A 89 1.51 -4.76 6.08
N PHE A 90 2.36 -5.24 5.16
CA PHE A 90 2.75 -4.49 3.96
C PHE A 90 1.51 -4.06 3.15
N SER A 91 0.61 -5.01 2.87
CA SER A 91 -0.61 -4.77 2.09
C SER A 91 -1.54 -3.76 2.77
N ASN A 92 -1.64 -3.82 4.11
CA ASN A 92 -2.48 -2.90 4.89
C ASN A 92 -1.93 -1.47 4.96
N ASN A 93 -0.61 -1.29 4.81
CA ASN A 93 0.07 0.01 4.80
C ASN A 93 0.40 0.49 3.38
N GLU A 94 -0.39 0.04 2.43
CA GLU A 94 -0.40 0.52 1.05
C GLU A 94 0.91 0.31 0.25
N PHE A 95 1.80 -0.58 0.69
CA PHE A 95 2.99 -0.96 -0.08
C PHE A 95 2.64 -1.73 -1.35
N ASP A 96 3.36 -1.46 -2.44
CA ASP A 96 3.19 -2.16 -3.71
C ASP A 96 3.51 -3.65 -3.57
N GLU A 97 2.50 -4.50 -3.67
CA GLU A 97 2.69 -5.96 -3.58
C GLU A 97 3.52 -6.52 -4.75
N SER A 98 3.61 -5.82 -5.88
CA SER A 98 4.32 -6.31 -7.07
C SER A 98 5.83 -6.39 -6.89
N VAL A 99 6.40 -5.62 -5.95
CA VAL A 99 7.82 -5.72 -5.59
C VAL A 99 8.08 -6.85 -4.59
N ILE A 100 7.06 -7.44 -3.96
CA ILE A 100 7.21 -8.57 -3.03
C ILE A 100 7.29 -9.86 -3.84
N THR A 101 8.51 -10.33 -4.07
CA THR A 101 8.75 -11.49 -4.95
C THR A 101 8.75 -12.83 -4.21
N ASN A 102 9.03 -12.82 -2.90
CA ASN A 102 9.19 -14.03 -2.10
C ASN A 102 8.54 -13.86 -0.72
N VAL A 103 7.72 -14.84 -0.33
CA VAL A 103 7.07 -14.91 0.98
C VAL A 103 7.07 -16.37 1.41
N ASP A 104 8.15 -16.79 2.09
CA ASP A 104 8.35 -18.20 2.41
C ASP A 104 8.60 -18.41 3.90
N GLY A 105 7.93 -19.41 4.47
CA GLY A 105 8.33 -20.05 5.71
C GLY A 105 9.56 -20.92 5.49
N LYS A 106 10.61 -20.73 6.28
CA LYS A 106 11.85 -21.52 6.22
C LYS A 106 11.94 -22.61 7.29
N GLY A 107 10.93 -22.73 8.15
CA GLY A 107 10.92 -23.68 9.27
C GLY A 107 11.86 -23.27 10.40
N GLU A 108 12.40 -24.28 11.07
CA GLU A 108 13.23 -24.08 12.27
C GLU A 108 14.67 -23.68 11.99
N VAL A 109 15.24 -22.90 12.91
CA VAL A 109 16.64 -22.54 12.91
C VAL A 109 17.36 -23.33 14.00
N LEU A 110 18.18 -24.29 13.57
CA LEU A 110 18.98 -25.14 14.46
C LEU A 110 19.99 -24.32 15.29
N LEU A 111 20.10 -24.67 16.57
CA LEU A 111 21.11 -24.12 17.47
C LEU A 111 22.50 -24.63 17.05
N LYS A 112 23.39 -23.72 16.63
CA LYS A 112 24.78 -24.06 16.34
C LYS A 112 25.54 -24.25 17.64
N VAL A 113 25.63 -25.49 18.14
CA VAL A 113 26.45 -26.00 19.26
C VAL A 113 27.01 -24.90 20.16
N VAL A 114 26.40 -24.65 21.33
CA VAL A 114 26.86 -23.56 22.20
C VAL A 114 27.18 -23.96 23.63
N LYS A 115 28.44 -23.72 23.99
CA LYS A 115 28.83 -23.19 25.30
C LYS A 115 28.37 -21.72 25.40
N GLN A 116 27.07 -21.45 25.52
CA GLN A 116 26.55 -20.10 25.81
C GLN A 116 25.48 -20.17 26.90
N GLU A 117 25.47 -19.14 27.74
CA GLU A 117 24.77 -19.10 29.02
C GLU A 117 23.24 -18.85 28.92
N ASP A 118 22.66 -18.66 27.73
CA ASP A 118 21.21 -18.36 27.64
C ASP A 118 20.52 -18.84 26.34
N ILE A 119 20.17 -20.13 26.32
CA ILE A 119 19.46 -20.80 25.22
C ILE A 119 18.10 -20.14 24.93
N HIS A 120 17.42 -19.61 25.95
CA HIS A 120 16.09 -19.01 25.80
C HIS A 120 16.15 -17.72 24.97
N LYS A 121 17.18 -16.90 25.16
CA LYS A 121 17.40 -15.70 24.33
C LYS A 121 17.64 -16.06 22.87
N VAL A 122 18.48 -17.05 22.59
CA VAL A 122 18.76 -17.49 21.21
C VAL A 122 17.50 -17.96 20.51
N ARG A 123 16.68 -18.77 21.20
CA ARG A 123 15.37 -19.19 20.69
C ARG A 123 14.46 -18.01 20.40
N GLY A 124 14.43 -17.02 21.30
CA GLY A 124 13.72 -15.76 21.09
C GLY A 124 14.14 -15.05 19.80
N LEU A 125 15.44 -14.99 19.53
CA LEU A 125 15.99 -14.36 18.34
C LEU A 125 15.76 -15.19 17.06
N ASN A 126 15.57 -16.50 17.17
CA ASN A 126 15.27 -17.38 16.04
C ASN A 126 13.79 -17.34 15.62
N ARG A 127 12.87 -17.02 16.54
CA ARG A 127 11.46 -16.77 16.23
C ARG A 127 11.30 -15.40 15.58
N LYS A 128 11.63 -15.31 14.30
CA LYS A 128 11.63 -14.05 13.56
C LYS A 128 11.12 -14.18 12.14
N VAL A 129 10.76 -13.05 11.55
CA VAL A 129 10.67 -12.87 10.10
C VAL A 129 11.75 -11.89 9.68
N GLU A 130 12.55 -12.25 8.68
CA GLU A 130 13.47 -11.35 8.00
C GLU A 130 12.82 -10.76 6.75
N ILE A 131 12.84 -9.44 6.68
CA ILE A 131 12.45 -8.66 5.52
C ILE A 131 13.72 -8.14 4.88
N ILE A 132 13.89 -8.40 3.59
CA ILE A 132 15.06 -7.98 2.81
C ILE A 132 14.55 -7.13 1.65
N VAL A 133 14.92 -5.86 1.63
CA VAL A 133 14.57 -4.89 0.59
C VAL A 133 15.81 -4.59 -0.24
N GLN A 134 15.72 -4.88 -1.53
CA GLN A 134 16.76 -4.62 -2.52
C GLN A 134 16.27 -3.48 -3.43
N PRO A 135 16.90 -2.30 -3.37
CA PRO A 135 16.64 -1.22 -4.31
C PRO A 135 17.36 -1.45 -5.65
N PHE A 136 16.85 -0.84 -6.73
CA PHE A 136 17.54 -0.82 -8.03
C PHE A 136 18.90 -0.13 -7.93
N ASN A 137 19.90 -0.67 -8.63
CA ASN A 137 21.23 -0.06 -8.75
C ASN A 137 21.79 -0.15 -10.19
N PRO A 138 22.04 1.00 -10.86
CA PRO A 138 21.71 2.35 -10.41
C PRO A 138 20.20 2.52 -10.22
N PRO A 139 19.75 3.41 -9.31
CA PRO A 139 18.33 3.71 -9.20
C PRO A 139 17.86 4.09 -10.60
N ARG A 140 16.74 3.50 -11.04
CA ARG A 140 16.22 3.88 -12.34
C ARG A 140 15.97 5.38 -12.25
N LYS A 141 16.15 6.09 -13.36
CA LYS A 141 15.53 7.41 -13.45
C LYS A 141 14.05 7.13 -13.26
N LEU A 142 13.55 7.35 -12.04
CA LEU A 142 12.14 7.59 -11.82
C LEU A 142 11.88 8.73 -12.78
N GLU A 143 11.28 8.45 -13.94
CA GLU A 143 10.60 9.49 -14.67
C GLU A 143 9.73 10.12 -13.58
N ALA A 144 10.02 11.37 -13.20
CA ALA A 144 9.23 12.09 -12.21
C ALA A 144 7.78 11.76 -12.53
N PRO A 145 7.06 11.08 -11.61
CA PRO A 145 5.95 10.19 -11.95
C PRO A 145 5.10 10.93 -12.96
N LYS A 146 5.15 10.55 -14.26
CA LYS A 146 4.60 11.35 -15.39
C LYS A 146 3.38 12.04 -14.87
N GLU A 147 3.45 13.35 -14.56
CA GLU A 147 2.55 13.99 -13.58
C GLU A 147 1.17 13.38 -13.75
N LYS A 148 0.82 12.44 -12.86
CA LYS A 148 -0.48 11.78 -12.98
C LYS A 148 -1.42 12.93 -12.72
N LEU A 149 -2.00 13.48 -13.79
CA LEU A 149 -2.85 14.66 -13.71
C LEU A 149 -3.75 14.44 -12.51
N THR A 150 -3.61 15.31 -11.52
CA THR A 150 -4.34 15.19 -10.27
C THR A 150 -5.84 15.18 -10.58
N THR A 151 -6.68 14.63 -9.69
CA THR A 151 -8.13 14.63 -9.94
C THR A 151 -8.61 16.06 -10.25
N GLU A 152 -8.03 17.05 -9.58
CA GLU A 152 -8.27 18.48 -9.76
C GLU A 152 -7.90 18.96 -11.17
N GLU A 153 -6.72 18.59 -11.68
CA GLU A 153 -6.28 18.96 -13.03
C GLU A 153 -7.13 18.31 -14.12
N LYS A 154 -7.48 17.02 -13.95
CA LYS A 154 -8.38 16.32 -14.87
C LYS A 154 -9.74 17.01 -14.93
N LEU A 155 -10.28 17.43 -13.78
CA LEU A 155 -11.58 18.11 -13.69
C LEU A 155 -11.56 19.54 -14.24
N LYS A 156 -10.41 20.24 -14.16
CA LYS A 156 -10.23 21.56 -14.77
C LYS A 156 -10.04 21.48 -16.29
N GLY A 157 -9.53 20.36 -16.79
CA GLY A 157 -9.29 20.13 -18.22
C GLY A 157 -10.56 19.99 -19.07
N LYS A 158 -10.34 19.72 -20.36
CA LYS A 158 -11.40 19.35 -21.29
C LYS A 158 -11.89 17.94 -20.95
N LEU A 159 -13.20 17.79 -20.77
CA LEU A 159 -13.85 16.53 -20.43
C LEU A 159 -14.83 16.18 -21.54
N LYS A 160 -15.00 14.89 -21.81
CA LYS A 160 -16.01 14.36 -22.72
C LYS A 160 -16.91 13.35 -22.02
N ALA A 161 -18.09 13.13 -22.59
CA ALA A 161 -18.98 12.07 -22.13
C ALA A 161 -18.27 10.70 -22.20
N GLY A 162 -18.38 9.92 -21.12
CA GLY A 162 -17.72 8.62 -20.97
C GLY A 162 -16.41 8.65 -20.17
N ASP A 163 -15.83 9.83 -19.91
CA ASP A 163 -14.62 9.94 -19.12
C ASP A 163 -14.87 9.47 -17.67
N ARG A 164 -13.97 8.62 -17.17
CA ARG A 164 -13.98 8.14 -15.79
C ARG A 164 -12.83 8.76 -15.02
N ILE A 165 -13.18 9.57 -14.02
CA ILE A 165 -12.23 10.29 -13.20
C ILE A 165 -12.28 9.68 -11.81
N LYS A 166 -11.23 8.96 -11.42
CA LYS A 166 -11.07 8.46 -10.06
C LYS A 166 -10.81 9.63 -9.12
N LEU A 167 -11.53 9.67 -8.00
CA LEU A 167 -11.30 10.65 -6.94
C LEU A 167 -10.14 10.15 -6.08
N GLU A 168 -8.95 10.67 -6.34
CA GLU A 168 -7.74 10.34 -5.58
C GLU A 168 -7.85 10.93 -4.16
N ASN A 169 -7.21 10.28 -3.18
CA ASN A 169 -7.24 10.67 -1.77
C ASN A 169 -8.63 10.78 -1.11
N ILE A 170 -9.67 10.18 -1.71
CA ILE A 170 -11.00 10.03 -1.10
C ILE A 170 -11.10 8.65 -0.41
N LEU A 171 -10.71 8.64 0.86
CA LEU A 171 -10.63 7.45 1.72
C LEU A 171 -11.83 7.39 2.68
N PHE A 172 -12.41 6.20 2.79
CA PHE A 172 -13.51 5.92 3.70
C PHE A 172 -13.05 5.04 4.86
N LYS A 173 -13.60 5.27 6.05
CA LYS A 173 -13.43 4.35 7.18
C LYS A 173 -13.88 2.93 6.79
N THR A 174 -13.08 1.93 7.12
CA THR A 174 -13.30 0.54 6.71
C THR A 174 -14.68 0.01 7.10
N GLY A 175 -15.48 -0.37 6.11
CA GLY A 175 -16.84 -0.88 6.29
C GLY A 175 -17.90 0.19 6.60
N TYR A 176 -17.56 1.48 6.52
CA TYR A 176 -18.46 2.61 6.70
C TYR A 176 -18.53 3.47 5.44
N SER A 177 -19.60 4.26 5.33
CA SER A 177 -19.77 5.30 4.31
C SER A 177 -19.26 6.68 4.76
N ILE A 178 -18.45 6.73 5.82
CA ILE A 178 -17.93 7.96 6.44
C ILE A 178 -16.50 8.19 5.92
N LEU A 179 -16.20 9.40 5.46
CA LEU A 179 -14.85 9.79 5.03
C LEU A 179 -13.89 9.98 6.19
N LEU A 180 -12.61 9.75 5.93
CA LEU A 180 -11.53 10.13 6.84
C LEU A 180 -11.31 11.65 6.80
N PRO A 181 -10.83 12.27 7.89
CA PRO A 181 -10.60 13.71 7.96
C PRO A 181 -9.67 14.24 6.86
N GLU A 182 -8.61 13.49 6.53
CA GLU A 182 -7.63 13.83 5.48
C GLU A 182 -8.29 14.00 4.10
N SER A 183 -9.30 13.18 3.80
CA SER A 183 -10.04 13.21 2.54
C SER A 183 -11.05 14.36 2.41
N ILE A 184 -11.36 15.04 3.51
CA ILE A 184 -12.35 16.13 3.50
C ILE A 184 -11.82 17.32 2.69
N LYS A 185 -10.53 17.64 2.83
CA LYS A 185 -9.90 18.75 2.10
C LYS A 185 -9.92 18.50 0.59
N THR A 186 -9.50 17.31 0.16
CA THR A 186 -9.54 16.92 -1.25
C THR A 186 -10.96 16.96 -1.83
N LEU A 187 -11.95 16.47 -1.07
CA LEU A 187 -13.33 16.52 -1.52
C LEU A 187 -13.86 17.96 -1.63
N GLU A 188 -13.43 18.85 -0.74
CA GLU A 188 -13.75 20.27 -0.80
C GLU A 188 -13.19 20.92 -2.08
N ASP A 189 -11.91 20.68 -2.39
CA ASP A 189 -11.25 21.22 -3.59
C ASP A 189 -11.94 20.74 -4.87
N ILE A 190 -12.23 19.44 -4.97
CA ILE A 190 -13.00 18.84 -6.07
C ILE A 190 -14.40 19.46 -6.18
N SER A 191 -15.07 19.67 -5.06
CA SER A 191 -16.41 20.27 -5.04
C SER A 191 -16.38 21.70 -5.56
N ASN A 192 -15.39 22.50 -5.18
CA ASN A 192 -15.23 23.88 -5.65
C ASN A 192 -15.05 23.95 -7.16
N ILE A 193 -14.21 23.08 -7.74
CA ILE A 193 -14.03 22.97 -9.19
C ILE A 193 -15.36 22.66 -9.89
N LEU A 194 -16.14 21.73 -9.34
CA LEU A 194 -17.43 21.33 -9.91
C LEU A 194 -18.56 22.34 -9.68
N VAL A 195 -18.41 23.26 -8.72
CA VAL A 195 -19.30 24.43 -8.56
C VAL A 195 -19.03 25.43 -9.68
N GLU A 196 -17.76 25.68 -10.02
CA GLU A 196 -17.35 26.57 -11.12
C GLU A 196 -17.72 26.00 -12.49
N ARG A 197 -17.51 24.69 -12.69
CA ARG A 197 -17.86 23.94 -13.91
C ARG A 197 -19.35 23.59 -13.96
N LYS A 198 -20.15 24.51 -14.50
CA LYS A 198 -21.60 24.32 -14.70
C LYS A 198 -21.96 23.50 -15.96
N ASP A 199 -20.98 23.34 -16.84
CA ASP A 199 -21.02 22.65 -18.13
C ASP A 199 -20.91 21.11 -18.03
N VAL A 200 -20.59 20.58 -16.84
CA VAL A 200 -20.33 19.14 -16.65
C VAL A 200 -21.47 18.48 -15.88
N TYR A 201 -21.98 17.38 -16.43
CA TYR A 201 -22.95 16.48 -15.82
C TYR A 201 -22.31 15.13 -15.61
N PHE A 202 -22.54 14.53 -14.45
CA PHE A 202 -21.81 13.32 -14.08
C PHE A 202 -22.58 12.42 -13.11
N THR A 203 -22.13 11.16 -13.06
CA THR A 203 -22.60 10.14 -12.14
C THR A 203 -21.46 9.73 -11.21
N ILE A 204 -21.70 9.84 -9.90
CA ILE A 204 -20.78 9.39 -8.86
C ILE A 204 -20.96 7.88 -8.68
N GLN A 205 -19.90 7.12 -8.87
CA GLN A 205 -19.88 5.67 -8.83
C GLN A 205 -19.11 5.18 -7.62
N GLY A 206 -19.80 4.52 -6.69
CA GLY A 206 -19.17 3.94 -5.50
C GLY A 206 -18.80 2.48 -5.71
N HIS A 207 -17.59 2.10 -5.33
CA HIS A 207 -17.07 0.73 -5.43
C HIS A 207 -16.74 0.17 -4.05
N VAL A 208 -16.83 -1.15 -3.90
CA VAL A 208 -16.45 -1.85 -2.68
C VAL A 208 -15.61 -3.07 -3.04
N CYS A 209 -14.65 -3.41 -2.17
CA CYS A 209 -13.96 -4.69 -2.26
C CYS A 209 -14.73 -5.81 -1.57
N CYS A 210 -14.47 -7.02 -2.07
CA CYS A 210 -14.40 -8.25 -1.27
C CYS A 210 -15.76 -8.80 -0.78
N THR A 211 -16.83 -8.62 -1.55
CA THR A 211 -18.08 -9.35 -1.35
C THR A 211 -18.11 -10.65 -2.15
N MET A 212 -18.79 -11.68 -1.61
CA MET A 212 -19.04 -12.92 -2.34
C MET A 212 -20.25 -12.76 -3.28
N GLY A 213 -20.06 -13.09 -4.56
CA GLY A 213 -21.10 -12.98 -5.60
C GLY A 213 -21.43 -11.55 -6.00
N SER A 214 -22.68 -11.31 -6.42
CA SER A 214 -23.18 -10.02 -6.93
C SER A 214 -23.75 -9.08 -5.85
N ARG A 215 -23.56 -9.43 -4.57
CA ARG A 215 -24.12 -8.69 -3.42
C ARG A 215 -23.23 -7.50 -3.06
N ASP A 216 -23.84 -6.40 -2.63
CA ASP A 216 -23.12 -5.25 -2.10
C ASP A 216 -22.63 -5.50 -0.66
N ALA A 217 -21.65 -4.74 -0.22
CA ALA A 217 -21.10 -4.82 1.12
C ALA A 217 -22.07 -4.21 2.15
N ILE A 218 -21.97 -4.69 3.39
CA ILE A 218 -22.79 -4.18 4.50
C ILE A 218 -22.17 -2.89 5.01
N ASP A 219 -22.96 -1.83 5.05
CA ASP A 219 -22.60 -0.63 5.80
C ASP A 219 -22.73 -0.91 7.29
N ARG A 220 -21.60 -0.88 8.02
CA ARG A 220 -21.55 -1.20 9.44
C ARG A 220 -22.38 -0.26 10.30
N LYS A 221 -22.67 0.97 9.84
CA LYS A 221 -23.52 1.94 10.53
C LYS A 221 -24.99 1.57 10.44
N THR A 222 -25.48 1.35 9.22
CA THR A 222 -26.91 1.10 8.98
C THR A 222 -27.30 -0.38 8.97
N LYS A 223 -26.31 -1.28 8.97
CA LYS A 223 -26.45 -2.75 8.82
C LYS A 223 -27.12 -3.19 7.51
N LYS A 224 -27.28 -2.29 6.54
CA LYS A 224 -27.87 -2.58 5.23
C LYS A 224 -26.79 -2.97 4.21
N ARG A 225 -27.12 -3.87 3.29
CA ARG A 225 -26.26 -4.29 2.17
C ARG A 225 -26.31 -3.29 1.01
N ASN A 226 -25.79 -2.10 1.25
CA ASN A 226 -25.78 -1.00 0.27
C ASN A 226 -24.56 -0.08 0.43
N LEU A 227 -23.42 -0.59 0.91
CA LEU A 227 -22.24 0.23 1.22
C LEU A 227 -21.72 1.00 0.00
N SER A 228 -21.69 0.39 -1.19
CA SER A 228 -21.24 1.07 -2.41
C SER A 228 -22.13 2.27 -2.74
N VAL A 229 -23.45 2.09 -2.63
CA VAL A 229 -24.45 3.15 -2.82
C VAL A 229 -24.32 4.23 -1.74
N ALA A 230 -24.15 3.83 -0.49
CA ALA A 230 -24.05 4.74 0.65
C ALA A 230 -22.82 5.65 0.54
N ARG A 231 -21.69 5.12 0.07
CA ARG A 231 -20.47 5.90 -0.20
C ARG A 231 -20.66 6.91 -1.33
N ALA A 232 -21.23 6.47 -2.46
CA ALA A 232 -21.54 7.38 -3.57
C ALA A 232 -22.52 8.48 -3.15
N LYS A 233 -23.54 8.12 -2.34
CA LYS A 233 -24.51 9.06 -1.79
C LYS A 233 -23.87 10.07 -0.84
N TYR A 234 -22.92 9.65 0.00
CA TYR A 234 -22.20 10.56 0.89
C TYR A 234 -21.50 11.68 0.11
N ILE A 235 -20.78 11.32 -0.95
CA ILE A 235 -20.10 12.28 -1.82
C ILE A 235 -21.11 13.21 -2.52
N TYR A 236 -22.20 12.65 -3.04
CA TYR A 236 -23.29 13.43 -3.64
C TYR A 236 -23.88 14.45 -2.66
N ASP A 237 -24.21 14.03 -1.44
CA ASP A 237 -24.80 14.90 -0.42
C ASP A 237 -23.82 16.01 -0.03
N TYR A 238 -22.53 15.69 0.08
CA TYR A 238 -21.47 16.65 0.37
C TYR A 238 -21.33 17.70 -0.75
N MET A 239 -21.19 17.26 -2.00
CA MET A 239 -21.08 18.15 -3.17
C MET A 239 -22.32 19.04 -3.33
N ALA A 240 -23.51 18.47 -3.12
CA ALA A 240 -24.76 19.23 -3.15
C ALA A 240 -24.82 20.29 -2.03
N LYS A 241 -24.31 19.98 -0.83
CA LYS A 241 -24.20 20.93 0.28
C LYS A 241 -23.20 22.06 -0.02
N LYS A 242 -22.12 21.76 -0.75
CA LYS A 242 -21.12 22.75 -1.20
C LYS A 242 -21.60 23.63 -2.36
N GLY A 243 -22.72 23.28 -3.02
CA GLY A 243 -23.37 24.11 -4.03
C GLY A 243 -23.37 23.53 -5.44
N VAL A 244 -22.88 22.30 -5.64
CA VAL A 244 -22.99 21.63 -6.94
C VAL A 244 -24.45 21.33 -7.22
N SER A 245 -24.94 21.70 -8.42
CA SER A 245 -26.35 21.53 -8.77
C SER A 245 -26.76 20.05 -8.76
N LYS A 246 -27.77 19.71 -7.95
CA LYS A 246 -28.35 18.36 -7.89
C LYS A 246 -28.82 17.84 -9.24
N ARG A 247 -29.21 18.72 -10.17
CA ARG A 247 -29.65 18.35 -11.52
C ARG A 247 -28.50 17.81 -12.40
N ARG A 248 -27.25 18.17 -12.07
CA ARG A 248 -26.05 17.74 -12.80
C ARG A 248 -25.42 16.46 -12.25
N MET A 249 -25.93 15.98 -11.12
CA MET A 249 -25.33 14.87 -10.38
C MET A 249 -26.29 13.71 -10.26
N LYS A 250 -25.77 12.50 -10.46
CA LYS A 250 -26.43 11.24 -10.04
C LYS A 250 -25.45 10.44 -9.20
N PHE A 251 -25.92 9.46 -8.44
CA PHE A 251 -25.04 8.54 -7.73
C PHE A 251 -25.54 7.10 -7.87
N VAL A 252 -24.61 6.16 -8.01
CA VAL A 252 -24.89 4.73 -8.14
C VAL A 252 -23.87 3.90 -7.38
N GLY A 253 -24.30 2.75 -6.86
CA GLY A 253 -23.39 1.77 -6.26
C GLY A 253 -23.05 0.67 -7.26
N MET A 254 -21.75 0.50 -7.51
CA MET A 254 -21.20 -0.44 -8.49
C MET A 254 -20.82 -1.80 -7.88
N ARG A 255 -21.00 -1.95 -6.56
CA ARG A 255 -20.69 -3.19 -5.81
C ARG A 255 -19.23 -3.63 -6.08
N ARG A 256 -18.99 -4.95 -6.18
CA ARG A 256 -17.71 -5.56 -6.58
C ARG A 256 -17.60 -5.79 -8.10
N ASN A 257 -18.53 -5.29 -8.91
CA ASN A 257 -18.61 -5.71 -10.32
C ASN A 257 -17.47 -5.18 -11.22
N PHE A 258 -16.64 -4.26 -10.73
CA PHE A 258 -15.58 -3.60 -11.51
C PHE A 258 -14.24 -3.57 -10.76
N PRO A 259 -13.64 -4.74 -10.50
CA PRO A 259 -12.34 -4.83 -9.85
C PRO A 259 -11.24 -4.32 -10.79
N LEU A 260 -10.25 -3.60 -10.25
CA LEU A 260 -9.12 -3.08 -11.04
C LEU A 260 -7.99 -4.11 -11.25
N GLY A 261 -8.10 -5.31 -10.67
CA GLY A 261 -7.10 -6.38 -10.83
C GLY A 261 -5.81 -6.17 -10.03
N GLY A 262 -5.80 -5.21 -9.09
CA GLY A 262 -4.70 -4.97 -8.14
C GLY A 262 -5.16 -5.14 -6.70
N GLU A 263 -4.49 -4.44 -5.77
CA GLU A 263 -4.82 -4.53 -4.35
C GLU A 263 -6.29 -4.20 -4.03
N PRO A 264 -6.91 -4.91 -3.07
CA PRO A 264 -8.26 -4.65 -2.54
C PRO A 264 -8.55 -3.18 -2.21
N LYS A 265 -7.52 -2.41 -1.82
CA LYS A 265 -7.67 -0.99 -1.47
C LYS A 265 -8.14 -0.15 -2.66
N PHE A 266 -7.68 -0.45 -3.87
CA PHE A 266 -8.06 0.28 -5.08
C PHE A 266 -9.52 0.05 -5.49
N ASP A 267 -10.14 -1.04 -5.01
CA ASP A 267 -11.55 -1.33 -5.22
C ASP A 267 -12.48 -0.67 -4.20
N ARG A 268 -11.94 -0.08 -3.13
CA ARG A 268 -12.67 0.74 -2.16
C ARG A 268 -12.69 2.21 -2.57
N ARG A 269 -13.07 2.51 -3.81
CA ARG A 269 -12.96 3.85 -4.41
C ARG A 269 -14.31 4.48 -4.74
N VAL A 270 -14.27 5.78 -5.03
CA VAL A 270 -15.35 6.50 -5.70
C VAL A 270 -14.79 7.14 -6.98
N GLU A 271 -15.55 7.06 -8.05
CA GLU A 271 -15.22 7.65 -9.34
C GLU A 271 -16.34 8.55 -9.82
N ILE A 272 -16.00 9.50 -10.69
CA ILE A 272 -16.94 10.33 -11.43
C ILE A 272 -16.96 9.83 -12.87
N LEU A 273 -18.13 9.40 -13.33
CA LEU A 273 -18.39 9.15 -14.75
C LEU A 273 -19.03 10.40 -15.34
N VAL A 274 -18.33 11.07 -16.25
CA VAL A 274 -18.88 12.20 -17.01
C VAL A 274 -19.95 11.67 -17.95
N THR A 275 -21.18 12.15 -17.78
CA THR A 275 -22.32 11.76 -18.63
C THR A 275 -22.54 12.75 -19.77
N TYR A 276 -22.16 14.00 -19.56
CA TYR A 276 -22.20 15.06 -20.56
C TYR A 276 -21.23 16.17 -20.15
N ALA A 277 -20.54 16.73 -21.12
CA ALA A 277 -19.72 17.92 -20.96
C ALA A 277 -19.93 18.77 -22.22
N GLU A 278 -20.20 20.06 -22.04
CA GLU A 278 -20.34 20.99 -23.14
C GLU A 278 -18.95 21.30 -23.71
N ASP A 279 -18.79 21.15 -25.03
CA ASP A 279 -17.56 21.54 -25.70
C ASP A 279 -17.44 23.07 -25.63
N LYS A 280 -16.40 23.55 -24.95
CA LYS A 280 -15.97 24.94 -25.08
C LYS A 280 -15.17 25.03 -26.38
N ASP A 281 -15.85 25.41 -27.45
CA ASP A 281 -15.25 25.92 -28.68
C ASP A 281 -14.38 27.16 -28.39
#